data_AF-A0A7W1Q0Q7-F1
#
_entry.id   AF-A0A7W1Q0Q7-F1
#
_cell.length_a   1.000
_cell.length_b   1.000
_cell.length_c   1.000
_cell.angle_alpha   90.00
_cell.angle_beta   90.00
_cell.angle_gamma   90.00
#
_symmetry.space_group_name_H-M   'P 1'
#
loop_
_entity.id
_entity.type
_entity.pdbx_description
1 polymer ?
#
loop_
_entity_poly.entity_id
_entity_poly.type
_entity_poly.pdbx_seq_one_letter_code
_entity_poly.pdbx_strand_id
1 'polypeptide(L)'
;LVTLVRDCVDILEAAGVHPAERLVAPLLSAALDNALRHGDRALTGPVARGDAGTVRTHLRVLTEADAAIAAAYRAMALRTTQRAAAAGLLPEHAAKDVLAALEDGS
;
A
#
# COMPACT_ATOMS: atom_id res chain seq x y z
N LEU A 1 -10.30 -6.12 6.89
CA LEU A 1 -10.80 -5.35 5.71
C LEU A 1 -11.51 -4.07 6.16
N VAL A 2 -12.53 -4.15 7.01
CA VAL A 2 -13.29 -2.95 7.46
C VAL A 2 -12.38 -1.85 8.02
N THR A 3 -11.45 -2.17 8.92
CA THR A 3 -10.51 -1.21 9.52
C THR A 3 -9.70 -0.47 8.46
N LEU A 4 -9.01 -1.19 7.57
CA LEU A 4 -8.21 -0.58 6.49
C LEU A 4 -9.03 0.34 5.57
N VAL A 5 -10.29 -0.04 5.30
CA VAL A 5 -11.20 0.79 4.49
C VAL A 5 -11.59 2.06 5.24
N ARG A 6 -11.87 1.97 6.55
CA ARG A 6 -12.15 3.15 7.38
C ARG A 6 -10.92 4.06 7.51
N ASP A 7 -9.75 3.51 7.81
CA ASP A 7 -8.50 4.29 7.89
C ASP A 7 -8.25 5.05 6.57
N CYS A 8 -8.51 4.41 5.42
CA CYS A 8 -8.38 5.06 4.11
C CYS A 8 -9.40 6.19 3.90
N VAL A 9 -10.66 5.98 4.28
CA VAL A 9 -11.71 7.00 4.19
C VAL A 9 -11.36 8.18 5.09
N ASP A 10 -11.04 7.90 6.35
CA ASP A 10 -10.77 8.93 7.36
C ASP A 10 -9.54 9.78 6.98
N ILE A 11 -8.47 9.17 6.44
CA ILE A 11 -7.32 9.92 5.89
C ILE A 11 -7.71 10.81 4.72
N LEU A 12 -8.47 10.29 3.76
CA LEU A 12 -8.84 11.05 2.56
C LEU A 12 -9.74 12.24 2.92
N GLU A 13 -10.67 12.02 3.85
CA GLU A 13 -11.51 13.08 4.39
C GLU A 13 -10.69 14.13 5.16
N ALA A 14 -9.73 13.72 6.00
CA ALA A 14 -8.81 14.63 6.66
C ALA A 14 -7.97 15.45 5.67
N ALA A 15 -7.70 14.89 4.48
CA ALA A 15 -7.03 15.58 3.37
C ALA A 15 -7.98 16.43 2.49
N GLY A 16 -9.27 16.57 2.86
CA GLY A 16 -10.26 17.39 2.17
C GLY A 16 -10.95 16.72 0.98
N VAL A 17 -10.81 15.41 0.81
CA VAL A 17 -11.47 14.64 -0.25
C VAL A 17 -12.83 14.16 0.24
N HIS A 18 -13.91 14.80 -0.21
CA HIS A 18 -15.27 14.43 0.20
C HIS A 18 -16.24 14.24 -0.99
N PRO A 19 -17.16 13.27 -0.91
CA PRO A 19 -17.19 12.16 0.05
C PRO A 19 -16.16 11.08 -0.34
N ALA A 20 -15.23 10.74 0.56
CA ALA A 20 -14.13 9.83 0.25
C ALA A 20 -14.63 8.43 -0.17
N GLU A 21 -15.74 7.95 0.39
CA GLU A 21 -16.32 6.64 0.07
C GLU A 21 -16.65 6.51 -1.42
N ARG A 22 -17.13 7.58 -2.06
CA ARG A 22 -17.46 7.55 -3.49
C ARG A 22 -16.22 7.39 -4.37
N LEU A 23 -15.08 7.90 -3.91
CA LEU A 23 -13.80 7.73 -4.59
C LEU A 23 -13.24 6.33 -4.37
N VAL A 24 -13.21 5.84 -3.12
CA VAL A 24 -12.54 4.57 -2.80
C VAL A 24 -13.36 3.34 -3.14
N ALA A 25 -14.70 3.41 -3.10
CA ALA A 25 -15.56 2.25 -3.36
C ALA A 25 -15.25 1.54 -4.69
N PRO A 26 -15.23 2.21 -5.86
CA PRO A 26 -14.92 1.53 -7.12
C PRO A 26 -13.48 0.97 -7.16
N LEU A 27 -12.51 1.66 -6.57
CA LEU A 27 -11.12 1.21 -6.51
C LEU A 27 -10.97 -0.07 -5.68
N LEU A 28 -11.62 -0.11 -4.52
CA LEU A 28 -11.60 -1.27 -3.62
C LEU A 28 -12.36 -2.45 -4.21
N SER A 29 -13.51 -2.22 -4.86
CA SER A 29 -14.24 -3.27 -5.56
C SER A 29 -13.40 -3.89 -6.68
N ALA A 30 -12.75 -3.07 -7.51
CA ALA A 30 -11.88 -3.56 -8.57
C ALA A 30 -10.66 -4.33 -8.01
N ALA A 31 -10.04 -3.83 -6.94
CA ALA A 31 -8.91 -4.49 -6.29
C ALA A 31 -9.31 -5.87 -5.71
N LEU A 32 -10.47 -5.97 -5.06
CA LEU A 32 -10.99 -7.21 -4.53
C LEU A 32 -11.30 -8.23 -5.65
N ASP A 33 -12.00 -7.80 -6.69
CA ASP A 33 -12.31 -8.67 -7.83
C ASP A 33 -11.04 -9.18 -8.51
N ASN A 34 -10.05 -8.31 -8.75
CA ASN A 34 -8.76 -8.69 -9.30
C ASN A 34 -8.02 -9.69 -8.40
N ALA A 35 -7.99 -9.46 -7.10
CA ALA A 35 -7.33 -10.35 -6.14
C ALA A 35 -7.96 -11.76 -6.14
N LEU A 36 -9.29 -11.85 -6.20
CA LEU A 36 -10.01 -13.13 -6.24
C LEU A 36 -9.80 -13.88 -7.56
N ARG A 37 -9.65 -13.17 -8.68
CA ARG A 37 -9.45 -13.78 -10.01
C ARG A 37 -8.00 -14.16 -10.30
N HIS A 38 -7.04 -13.34 -9.85
CA HIS A 38 -5.66 -13.43 -10.31
C HIS A 38 -4.64 -13.67 -9.18
N GLY A 39 -5.08 -13.69 -7.92
CA GLY A 39 -4.20 -13.93 -6.77
C GLY A 39 -3.05 -12.92 -6.73
N ASP A 40 -1.81 -13.40 -6.56
CA ASP A 40 -0.62 -12.53 -6.50
C ASP A 40 -0.35 -11.75 -7.78
N ARG A 41 -0.83 -12.22 -8.94
CA ARG A 41 -0.71 -11.46 -10.19
C ARG A 41 -1.57 -10.20 -10.21
N ALA A 42 -2.51 -10.06 -9.27
CA ALA A 42 -3.28 -8.84 -9.06
C ALA A 42 -2.53 -7.75 -8.28
N LEU A 43 -1.34 -8.05 -7.73
CA LEU A 43 -0.56 -7.07 -6.98
C LEU A 43 -0.20 -5.90 -7.89
N THR A 44 -0.56 -4.70 -7.43
CA THR A 44 -0.31 -3.43 -8.11
C THR A 44 0.23 -2.41 -7.11
N GLY A 45 0.46 -1.18 -7.56
CA GLY A 45 0.98 -0.11 -6.73
C GLY A 45 2.51 -0.07 -6.66
N PRO A 46 3.06 0.84 -5.84
CA PRO A 46 4.50 1.13 -5.86
C PRO A 46 5.36 -0.06 -5.43
N VAL A 47 4.92 -0.85 -4.44
CA VAL A 47 5.64 -2.05 -4.00
C VAL A 47 5.77 -3.07 -5.13
N ALA A 48 4.67 -3.39 -5.83
CA ALA A 48 4.69 -4.36 -6.93
C ALA A 48 5.57 -3.91 -8.11
N ARG A 49 5.78 -2.60 -8.27
CA ARG A 49 6.66 -2.02 -9.29
C ARG A 49 8.10 -1.79 -8.83
N GLY A 50 8.43 -2.04 -7.56
CA GLY A 50 9.74 -1.72 -7.00
C GLY A 50 10.01 -0.24 -6.80
N ASP A 51 8.97 0.59 -6.76
CA ASP A 51 9.08 2.04 -6.65
C ASP A 51 9.30 2.46 -5.18
N ALA A 52 10.54 2.30 -4.71
CA ALA A 52 10.96 2.66 -3.36
C ALA A 52 10.83 4.16 -3.07
N GLY A 53 10.93 5.03 -4.09
CA GLY A 53 10.77 6.48 -3.95
C GLY A 53 9.35 6.87 -3.55
N THR A 54 8.36 6.27 -4.22
CA THR A 54 6.95 6.43 -3.85
C THR A 54 6.65 5.84 -2.46
N VAL A 55 7.21 4.67 -2.13
CA VAL A 55 7.05 4.06 -0.78
C VAL A 55 7.56 4.98 0.33
N ARG A 56 8.77 5.57 0.18
CA ARG A 56 9.29 6.56 1.14
C ARG A 56 8.38 7.77 1.27
N THR A 57 7.89 8.29 0.14
CA THR A 57 6.99 9.45 0.13
C THR A 57 5.69 9.14 0.87
N HIS A 58 5.10 7.98 0.62
CA HIS A 58 3.90 7.53 1.31
C HIS A 58 4.14 7.41 2.82
N LEU A 59 5.22 6.74 3.23
CA LEU A 59 5.56 6.60 4.64
C LEU A 59 5.70 7.95 5.34
N ARG A 60 6.44 8.90 4.73
CA ARG A 60 6.60 10.24 5.29
C ARG A 60 5.26 10.95 5.48
N VAL A 61 4.43 11.01 4.44
CA VAL A 61 3.12 11.69 4.48
C VAL A 61 2.16 11.01 5.45
N LEU A 62 2.15 9.67 5.49
CA LEU A 62 1.32 8.92 6.42
C LEU A 62 1.79 9.10 7.87
N THR A 63 3.10 9.17 8.12
CA THR A 63 3.62 9.46 9.47
C THR A 63 3.24 10.86 9.94
N GLU A 64 3.26 11.85 9.05
CA GLU A 64 2.80 13.22 9.33
C GLU A 64 1.29 13.26 9.64
N ALA A 65 0.49 12.40 9.02
CA ALA A 65 -0.96 12.33 9.24
C ALA A 65 -1.34 11.50 10.49
N ASP A 66 -0.84 10.27 10.58
CA ASP A 66 -1.07 9.33 11.68
C ASP A 66 0.00 8.22 11.68
N ALA A 67 0.81 8.19 12.75
CA ALA A 67 1.87 7.20 12.92
C ALA A 67 1.36 5.74 12.98
N ALA A 68 0.15 5.49 13.49
CA ALA A 68 -0.45 4.16 13.50
C ALA A 68 -0.82 3.70 12.08
N ILE A 69 -1.28 4.61 11.22
CA ILE A 69 -1.59 4.28 9.83
C ILE A 69 -0.30 4.07 9.03
N ALA A 70 0.74 4.85 9.29
CA ALA A 70 2.06 4.60 8.73
C ALA A 70 2.59 3.21 9.10
N ALA A 71 2.42 2.77 10.35
CA ALA A 71 2.79 1.43 10.79
C ALA A 71 1.99 0.33 10.07
N ALA A 72 0.68 0.52 9.88
CA ALA A 72 -0.17 -0.39 9.11
C ALA A 72 0.28 -0.48 7.64
N TYR A 73 0.58 0.66 7.01
CA TYR A 73 1.12 0.71 5.65
C TYR A 73 2.46 -0.04 5.54
N ARG A 74 3.38 0.18 6.50
CA ARG A 74 4.69 -0.51 6.55
C ARG A 74 4.51 -2.03 6.62
N ALA A 75 3.64 -2.51 7.50
CA ALA A 75 3.37 -3.95 7.65
C ALA A 75 2.77 -4.57 6.37
N MET A 76 1.81 -3.88 5.74
CA MET A 76 1.20 -4.33 4.48
C MET A 76 2.17 -4.29 3.30
N ALA A 77 3.01 -3.26 3.21
CA ALA A 77 4.04 -3.14 2.19
C ALA A 77 5.11 -4.23 2.32
N LEU A 78 5.54 -4.54 3.55
CA LEU A 78 6.45 -5.66 3.82
C LEU A 78 5.84 -6.98 3.34
N ARG A 79 4.58 -7.24 3.71
CA ARG A 79 3.90 -8.47 3.30
C ARG A 79 3.73 -8.56 1.78
N THR A 80 3.40 -7.44 1.13
CA THR A 80 3.27 -7.35 -0.33
C THR A 80 4.61 -7.62 -1.03
N THR A 81 5.71 -7.07 -0.51
CA THR A 81 7.06 -7.28 -1.04
C THR A 81 7.44 -8.76 -0.99
N GLN A 82 7.19 -9.41 0.15
CA GLN A 82 7.46 -10.84 0.32
C GLN A 82 6.64 -11.70 -0.65
N ARG A 83 5.35 -11.40 -0.82
CA ARG A 83 4.47 -12.15 -1.75
C ARG A 83 4.90 -11.96 -3.20
N ALA A 84 5.18 -10.72 -3.61
CA ALA A 84 5.60 -10.41 -4.97
C ALA A 84 6.95 -11.06 -5.31
N ALA A 85 7.92 -11.04 -4.38
CA ALA A 85 9.21 -11.71 -4.55
C ALA A 85 9.03 -13.24 -4.64
N ALA A 86 8.26 -13.85 -3.74
CA ALA A 86 8.00 -15.29 -3.75
C ALA A 86 7.27 -15.76 -5.02
N ALA A 87 6.42 -14.90 -5.60
CA ALA A 87 5.71 -15.16 -6.84
C ALA A 87 6.54 -14.86 -8.11
N GLY A 88 7.79 -14.38 -7.97
CA GLY A 88 8.65 -13.98 -9.10
C GLY A 88 8.17 -12.73 -9.84
N LEU A 89 7.30 -11.93 -9.22
CA LEU A 89 6.72 -10.71 -9.79
C LEU A 89 7.55 -9.45 -9.50
N LEU A 90 8.47 -9.55 -8.54
CA LEU A 90 9.36 -8.46 -8.15
C LEU A 90 10.81 -8.94 -8.17
N PRO A 91 11.69 -8.35 -9.00
CA PRO A 91 13.11 -8.68 -9.03
C PRO A 91 13.78 -8.45 -7.67
N GLU A 92 14.80 -9.26 -7.36
CA GLU A 92 15.46 -9.23 -6.05
C GLU A 92 16.02 -7.84 -5.67
N HIS A 93 16.65 -7.14 -6.62
CA HIS A 93 17.18 -5.80 -6.36
C HIS A 93 16.07 -4.81 -5.98
N ALA A 94 14.96 -4.82 -6.73
CA ALA A 94 13.81 -3.96 -6.47
C ALA A 94 13.14 -4.30 -5.13
N ALA A 95 13.08 -5.59 -4.77
CA ALA A 95 12.60 -6.01 -3.46
C ALA A 95 13.49 -5.47 -2.33
N LYS A 96 14.83 -5.53 -2.48
CA LYS A 96 15.78 -4.96 -1.51
C LYS A 96 15.61 -3.45 -1.36
N ASP A 97 15.44 -2.72 -2.46
CA ASP A 97 15.24 -1.27 -2.42
C ASP A 97 13.96 -0.88 -1.69
N VAL A 98 12.87 -1.63 -1.91
CA VAL A 98 11.61 -1.44 -1.18
C VAL A 98 11.80 -1.76 0.30
N LEU A 99 12.46 -2.87 0.65
CA LEU A 99 12.71 -3.23 2.05
C LEU A 99 13.52 -2.15 2.78
N ALA A 100 14.57 -1.61 2.15
CA ALA A 100 15.33 -0.49 2.71
C ALA A 100 14.45 0.75 2.93
N ALA A 101 13.57 1.09 1.98
CA ALA A 101 12.60 2.17 2.16
C ALA A 101 11.62 1.93 3.34
N LEU A 102 11.35 0.67 3.69
CA LEU A 102 10.56 0.29 4.86
C LEU A 102 11.37 0.31 6.16
N GLU A 103 12.67 0.59 6.14
CA GLU A 103 13.51 0.70 7.34
C GLU A 103 13.83 2.17 7.65
N ASP A 104 13.95 3.03 6.64
CA ASP A 104 14.34 4.46 6.69
C ASP A 104 13.55 5.38 7.67
N GLY A 105 12.50 4.91 8.32
CA GLY A 105 11.66 5.71 9.24
C GLY A 105 11.07 4.91 10.40
N SER A 106 11.77 3.87 10.85
CA SER A 106 11.42 3.07 12.03
C SER A 106 12.19 3.53 13.27
#